data_AF-A0A812XXX2-F1
#
_entry.id   AF-A0A812XXX2-F1
#
_cell.length_a   1.000
_cell.length_b   1.000
_cell.length_c   1.000
_cell.angle_alpha   90.00
_cell.angle_beta   90.00
_cell.angle_gamma   90.00
#
_symmetry.space_group_name_H-M   'P 1'
#
loop_
_entity.id
_entity.type
_entity.pdbx_description
1 polymer ?
#
loop_
_entity_poly.entity_id
_entity_poly.type
_entity_poly.pdbx_seq_one_letter_code
_entity_poly.pdbx_strand_id
1 'polypeptide(L)'
;CPADQMHLCLLYVAICGWICRGQAGPVSSEGDCFNPLFQPHWAGKSDIRHLASRPTSQNSLNLCPFWNLKPACCTVSFEDEQRKAYQLWKSHWKNKEAHLEYFRSQMEDFAISKGYHDSSPIQRSLFDAALRSIRNVVATYGVCFDTLLEYVAGMLCFSCQPHWHHQVLLSEDHSRVLLLRIEESSNNELWDHCSALSSAAWELDHRIQDSMLAKRIASSYVDFRMFDDRIRLAQYMESVGRIIMRGANEHVIKKTPAITENVSKVALPRRLSDPRNGTKDNQTVQGQLRKLISPVEDGRKSGFVFHVFPQNPLPGSGRHRHLSMLGGCLLLFQHFV
;
A
#
# COMPACT_ATOMS: atom_id res chain seq x y z
N CYS A 1 26.39 23.08 26.45
CA CYS A 1 27.07 22.71 27.70
C CYS A 1 27.91 23.92 28.14
N PRO A 2 27.90 24.32 29.41
CA PRO A 2 28.87 25.30 29.93
C PRO A 2 30.30 24.78 29.73
N ALA A 3 31.27 25.69 29.54
CA ALA A 3 32.62 25.38 29.07
C ALA A 3 33.36 24.34 29.95
N ASP A 4 33.05 24.27 31.25
CA ASP A 4 33.72 23.38 32.20
C ASP A 4 33.21 21.93 32.22
N GLN A 5 32.25 21.57 31.35
CA GLN A 5 31.70 20.20 31.26
C GLN A 5 31.85 19.57 29.86
N MET A 6 32.77 20.08 29.04
CA MET A 6 32.93 19.60 27.66
C MET A 6 33.38 18.13 27.58
N HIS A 7 34.18 17.65 28.53
CA HIS A 7 34.65 16.25 28.56
C HIS A 7 33.54 15.24 28.87
N LEU A 8 32.60 15.57 29.77
CA LEU A 8 31.44 14.72 30.08
C LEU A 8 30.42 14.72 28.92
N CYS A 9 30.19 15.86 28.26
CA CYS A 9 29.33 15.91 27.07
C CYS A 9 29.93 15.07 25.91
N LEU A 10 31.24 15.09 25.69
CA LEU A 10 31.90 14.26 24.67
C LEU A 10 31.88 12.77 25.00
N LEU A 11 32.04 12.39 26.27
CA LEU A 11 31.94 10.99 26.69
C LEU A 11 30.52 10.44 26.51
N TYR A 12 29.49 11.23 26.82
CA TYR A 12 28.09 10.82 26.65
C TYR A 12 27.72 10.67 25.18
N VAL A 13 28.18 11.58 24.31
CA VAL A 13 27.99 11.47 22.85
C VAL A 13 28.76 10.28 22.27
N ALA A 14 29.97 10.00 22.76
CA ALA A 14 30.74 8.84 22.34
C ALA A 14 30.10 7.52 22.78
N ILE A 15 29.62 7.42 24.02
CA ILE A 15 28.97 6.21 24.55
C ILE A 15 27.60 5.98 23.89
N CYS A 16 26.77 7.02 23.74
CA CYS A 16 25.52 6.90 22.98
C CYS A 16 25.79 6.63 21.49
N GLY A 17 26.84 7.21 20.90
CA GLY A 17 27.26 6.94 19.53
C GLY A 17 27.77 5.52 19.31
N TRP A 18 28.39 4.90 20.32
CA TRP A 18 28.85 3.52 20.27
C TRP A 18 27.71 2.52 20.51
N ILE A 19 26.77 2.84 21.41
CA ILE A 19 25.55 2.03 21.62
C ILE A 19 24.62 2.10 20.38
N CYS A 20 24.60 3.23 19.65
CA CYS A 20 23.83 3.36 18.41
C CYS A 20 24.59 2.93 17.14
N ARG A 21 25.92 2.78 17.17
CA ARG A 21 26.66 2.02 16.15
C ARG A 21 26.43 0.54 16.41
N GLY A 22 25.23 0.07 16.05
CA GLY A 22 24.96 -1.35 15.93
C GLY A 22 26.04 -1.96 15.05
N GLN A 23 27.00 -2.66 15.66
CA GLN A 23 27.87 -3.54 14.93
C GLN A 23 26.95 -4.48 14.17
N ALA A 24 27.01 -4.44 12.84
CA ALA A 24 26.42 -5.45 11.99
C ALA A 24 27.16 -6.77 12.29
N GLY A 25 26.79 -7.40 13.40
CA GLY A 25 27.24 -8.73 13.75
C GLY A 25 26.85 -9.70 12.64
N PRO A 26 27.52 -10.86 12.55
CA PRO A 26 27.13 -11.89 11.61
C PRO A 26 25.63 -12.15 11.74
N VAL A 27 24.89 -12.07 10.63
CA VAL A 27 23.43 -12.26 10.57
C VAL A 27 23.11 -13.58 11.26
N SER A 28 22.55 -13.52 12.48
CA SER A 28 22.21 -14.72 13.22
C SER A 28 21.13 -15.46 12.45
N SER A 29 21.27 -16.79 12.31
CA SER A 29 20.24 -17.65 11.71
C SER A 29 18.88 -17.52 12.42
N GLU A 30 18.88 -17.02 13.66
CA GLU A 30 17.71 -16.78 14.50
C GLU A 30 16.77 -15.69 13.95
N GLY A 31 17.22 -14.83 13.03
CA GLY A 31 16.44 -13.70 12.49
C GLY A 31 16.54 -12.42 13.31
N ASP A 32 16.00 -11.32 12.79
CA ASP A 32 16.06 -9.97 13.36
C ASP A 32 14.69 -9.28 13.26
N CYS A 33 14.24 -8.67 14.35
CA CYS A 33 12.99 -7.91 14.41
C CYS A 33 13.17 -6.39 14.32
N PHE A 34 14.42 -5.91 14.25
CA PHE A 34 14.75 -4.49 14.14
C PHE A 34 14.75 -4.01 12.68
N ASN A 35 13.67 -4.32 11.94
CA ASN A 35 13.51 -3.85 10.57
C ASN A 35 13.37 -2.32 10.52
N PRO A 36 14.28 -1.57 9.85
CA PRO A 36 14.25 -0.12 9.80
C PRO A 36 12.95 0.48 9.24
N LEU A 37 12.17 -0.28 8.46
CA LEU A 37 10.84 0.14 8.01
C LEU A 37 9.88 0.41 9.17
N PHE A 38 10.02 -0.32 10.26
CA PHE A 38 9.14 -0.27 11.42
C PHE A 38 9.85 0.33 12.64
N GLN A 39 10.88 1.16 12.42
CA GLN A 39 11.68 1.77 13.49
C GLN A 39 10.87 2.40 14.63
N PRO A 40 9.80 3.18 14.38
CA PRO A 40 8.99 3.75 15.46
C PRO A 40 8.39 2.71 16.41
N HIS A 41 8.23 1.46 15.94
CA HIS A 41 7.57 0.37 16.63
C HIS A 41 8.51 -0.56 17.39
N TRP A 42 9.83 -0.45 17.21
CA TRP A 42 10.81 -1.17 18.04
C TRP A 42 11.78 -0.24 18.80
N ALA A 43 11.95 1.01 18.36
CA ALA A 43 12.76 2.02 19.04
C ALA A 43 11.94 3.02 19.88
N GLY A 44 10.60 2.89 19.86
CA GLY A 44 9.68 3.86 20.44
C GLY A 44 9.74 3.97 21.97
N LYS A 45 9.06 4.99 22.49
CA LYS A 45 8.80 5.16 23.93
C LYS A 45 7.85 4.06 24.41
N SER A 46 7.84 3.83 25.73
CA SER A 46 7.09 2.76 26.42
C SER A 46 5.56 2.76 26.20
N ASP A 47 5.01 3.80 25.58
CA ASP A 47 3.58 3.94 25.28
C ASP A 47 3.16 3.31 23.93
N ILE A 48 4.12 3.02 23.05
CA ILE A 48 3.85 2.35 21.78
C ILE A 48 3.95 0.84 21.99
N ARG A 49 2.97 0.09 21.51
CA ARG A 49 3.05 -1.37 21.55
C ARG A 49 4.15 -1.82 20.60
N HIS A 50 5.12 -2.56 21.13
CA HIS A 50 6.34 -2.85 20.38
C HIS A 50 6.31 -4.18 19.66
N LEU A 51 7.02 -4.22 18.52
CA LEU A 51 7.52 -5.47 17.97
C LEU A 51 8.41 -6.17 19.00
N ALA A 52 8.44 -7.50 18.97
CA ALA A 52 9.35 -8.26 19.83
C ALA A 52 10.81 -7.92 19.45
N SER A 53 11.72 -7.89 20.42
CA SER A 53 13.15 -7.68 20.15
C SER A 53 13.82 -8.87 19.47
N ARG A 54 13.21 -10.05 19.55
CA ARG A 54 13.62 -11.29 18.89
C ARG A 54 12.40 -12.05 18.40
N PRO A 55 12.54 -12.92 17.39
CA PRO A 55 11.42 -13.72 16.90
C PRO A 55 10.90 -14.65 17.99
N THR A 56 9.57 -14.65 18.20
CA THR A 56 8.90 -15.51 19.19
C THR A 56 7.75 -16.25 18.53
N SER A 57 7.42 -17.43 19.04
CA SER A 57 6.24 -18.17 18.57
C SER A 57 4.98 -17.60 19.21
N GLN A 58 4.03 -17.17 18.39
CA GLN A 58 2.71 -16.72 18.81
C GLN A 58 1.67 -17.76 18.41
N ASN A 59 0.57 -17.88 19.15
CA ASN A 59 -0.50 -18.86 18.86
C ASN A 59 -1.87 -18.22 18.55
N SER A 60 -1.97 -16.90 18.66
CA SER A 60 -3.24 -16.17 18.69
C SER A 60 -3.19 -14.85 17.92
N LEU A 61 -2.32 -14.75 16.91
CA LEU A 61 -2.37 -13.65 15.96
C LEU A 61 -3.63 -13.78 15.10
N ASN A 62 -4.46 -12.74 15.10
CA ASN A 62 -5.72 -12.68 14.36
C ASN A 62 -5.54 -12.03 12.98
N LEU A 63 -4.67 -11.02 12.87
CA LEU A 63 -4.43 -10.27 11.64
C LEU A 63 -3.44 -10.99 10.72
N CYS A 64 -2.42 -11.64 11.27
CA CYS A 64 -1.43 -12.35 10.48
C CYS A 64 -1.34 -13.84 10.90
N PRO A 65 -2.43 -14.61 10.78
CA PRO A 65 -2.56 -15.94 11.38
C PRO A 65 -1.61 -16.98 10.77
N PHE A 66 -1.09 -16.74 9.56
CA PHE A 66 -0.12 -17.64 8.91
C PHE A 66 1.26 -17.67 9.61
N TRP A 67 1.50 -16.75 10.55
CA TRP A 67 2.64 -16.74 11.47
C TRP A 67 2.37 -17.48 12.79
N ASN A 68 1.14 -17.93 13.06
CA ASN A 68 0.87 -18.72 14.26
C ASN A 68 1.70 -20.01 14.25
N LEU A 69 2.23 -20.36 15.43
CA LEU A 69 3.11 -21.50 15.67
C LEU A 69 4.47 -21.42 14.94
N LYS A 70 4.84 -20.25 14.41
CA LYS A 70 6.13 -19.98 13.78
C LYS A 70 6.84 -18.83 14.51
N PRO A 71 8.19 -18.81 14.53
CA PRO A 71 8.92 -17.64 14.99
C PRO A 71 8.54 -16.40 14.16
N ALA A 72 8.06 -15.35 14.82
CA ALA A 72 7.64 -14.10 14.22
C ALA A 72 7.98 -12.90 15.12
N CYS A 73 8.08 -11.72 14.53
CA CYS A 73 8.38 -10.48 15.25
C CYS A 73 7.14 -9.79 15.84
N CYS A 74 5.96 -10.11 15.32
CA CYS A 74 4.70 -9.57 15.81
C CYS A 74 4.29 -10.22 17.12
N THR A 75 3.63 -9.44 17.95
CA THR A 75 2.96 -9.87 19.17
C THR A 75 1.46 -9.57 19.05
N VAL A 76 0.63 -10.24 19.86
CA VAL A 76 -0.82 -9.94 19.91
C VAL A 76 -1.08 -8.46 20.21
N SER A 77 -0.25 -7.85 21.06
CA SER A 77 -0.41 -6.43 21.39
C SER A 77 -0.12 -5.53 20.19
N PHE A 78 0.86 -5.88 19.34
CA PHE A 78 1.22 -5.13 18.14
C PHE A 78 0.12 -5.13 17.05
N GLU A 79 -0.79 -6.12 17.05
CA GLU A 79 -1.89 -6.17 16.08
C GLU A 79 -2.79 -4.92 16.13
N ASP A 80 -2.88 -4.24 17.28
CA ASP A 80 -3.63 -2.98 17.39
C ASP A 80 -2.99 -1.84 16.57
N GLU A 81 -1.66 -1.79 16.49
CA GLU A 81 -0.96 -0.81 15.66
C GLU A 81 -1.10 -1.13 14.17
N GLN A 82 -1.03 -2.41 13.80
CA GLN A 82 -1.31 -2.83 12.43
C GLN A 82 -2.75 -2.51 12.02
N ARG A 83 -3.73 -2.73 12.91
CA ARG A 83 -5.14 -2.37 12.68
C ARG A 83 -5.31 -0.87 12.48
N LYS A 84 -4.70 -0.03 13.32
CA LYS A 84 -4.71 1.42 13.17
C LYS A 84 -4.15 1.85 11.81
N ALA A 85 -2.97 1.33 11.44
CA ALA A 85 -2.36 1.61 10.14
C ALA A 85 -3.27 1.19 8.97
N TYR A 86 -3.87 0.01 9.03
CA TYR A 86 -4.81 -0.46 8.02
C TYR A 86 -6.03 0.46 7.88
N GLN A 87 -6.62 0.93 9.00
CA GLN A 87 -7.76 1.85 8.97
C GLN A 87 -7.40 3.21 8.35
N LEU A 88 -6.16 3.68 8.54
CA LEU A 88 -5.68 4.91 7.89
C LEU A 88 -5.66 4.75 6.37
N TRP A 89 -5.13 3.63 5.86
CA TRP A 89 -5.11 3.35 4.41
C TRP A 89 -6.50 3.11 3.84
N LYS A 90 -7.37 2.41 4.55
CA LYS A 90 -8.78 2.27 4.20
C LYS A 90 -9.47 3.64 4.10
N SER A 91 -9.21 4.53 5.06
CA SER A 91 -9.73 5.90 5.03
C SER A 91 -9.16 6.73 3.89
N HIS A 92 -7.87 6.56 3.57
CA HIS A 92 -7.23 7.20 2.41
C HIS A 92 -7.96 6.89 1.11
N TRP A 93 -8.26 5.61 0.85
CA TRP A 93 -8.98 5.19 -0.36
C TRP A 93 -10.44 5.64 -0.37
N LYS A 94 -11.13 5.59 0.78
CA LYS A 94 -12.49 6.16 0.92
C LYS A 94 -12.54 7.67 0.67
N ASN A 95 -11.52 8.41 1.09
CA ASN A 95 -11.45 9.85 0.83
C ASN A 95 -11.29 10.14 -0.66
N LYS A 96 -10.54 9.31 -1.41
CA LYS A 96 -10.45 9.42 -2.87
C LYS A 96 -11.80 9.16 -3.53
N GLU A 97 -12.54 8.14 -3.10
CA GLU A 97 -13.92 7.89 -3.56
C GLU A 97 -14.83 9.10 -3.28
N ALA A 98 -14.85 9.59 -2.03
CA ALA A 98 -15.68 10.72 -1.64
C ALA A 98 -15.36 12.00 -2.43
N HIS A 99 -14.08 12.27 -2.70
CA HIS A 99 -13.68 13.40 -3.54
C HIS A 99 -14.15 13.26 -4.99
N LEU A 100 -14.10 12.04 -5.55
CA LEU A 100 -14.60 11.78 -6.90
C LEU A 100 -16.12 11.99 -6.99
N GLU A 101 -16.86 11.47 -6.02
CA GLU A 101 -18.32 11.63 -5.92
C GLU A 101 -18.71 13.10 -5.71
N TYR A 102 -17.98 13.83 -4.86
CA TYR A 102 -18.18 15.26 -4.68
C TYR A 102 -17.95 16.05 -5.97
N PHE A 103 -16.86 15.75 -6.70
CA PHE A 103 -16.59 16.36 -8.00
C PHE A 103 -17.69 16.04 -9.02
N ARG A 104 -18.21 14.79 -9.03
CA ARG A 104 -19.36 14.41 -9.88
C ARG A 104 -20.58 15.27 -9.57
N SER A 105 -20.95 15.38 -8.30
CA SER A 105 -22.12 16.17 -7.86
C SER A 105 -22.00 17.62 -8.31
N GLN A 106 -20.83 18.24 -8.18
CA GLN A 106 -20.60 19.62 -8.64
C GLN A 106 -20.74 19.76 -10.16
N MET A 107 -20.32 18.76 -10.94
CA MET A 107 -20.55 18.75 -12.38
C MET A 107 -22.04 18.59 -12.72
N GLU A 108 -22.77 17.74 -12.01
CA GLU A 108 -24.21 17.56 -12.18
C GLU A 108 -24.98 18.86 -11.85
N ASP A 109 -24.60 19.56 -10.78
CA ASP A 109 -25.16 20.88 -10.42
C ASP A 109 -24.82 21.96 -11.46
N PHE A 110 -23.62 21.92 -12.04
CA PHE A 110 -23.26 22.86 -13.10
C PHE A 110 -24.06 22.61 -14.39
N ALA A 111 -24.41 21.35 -14.69
CA ALA A 111 -25.18 20.98 -15.88
C ALA A 111 -26.59 21.60 -15.93
N ILE A 112 -27.17 21.95 -14.77
CA ILE A 112 -28.47 22.63 -14.67
C ILE A 112 -28.34 24.16 -14.60
N SER A 113 -27.11 24.69 -14.60
CA SER A 113 -26.86 26.12 -14.47
C SER A 113 -27.09 26.87 -15.79
N LYS A 114 -27.41 28.16 -15.70
CA LYS A 114 -27.48 29.06 -16.87
C LYS A 114 -26.16 29.08 -17.66
N GLY A 115 -25.01 28.98 -16.98
CA GLY A 115 -23.70 28.95 -17.61
C GLY A 115 -23.50 27.75 -18.55
N TYR A 116 -24.07 26.59 -18.21
CA TYR A 116 -24.10 25.44 -19.12
C TYR A 116 -25.08 25.65 -20.28
N HIS A 117 -26.31 26.10 -20.00
CA HIS A 117 -27.35 26.29 -21.02
C HIS A 117 -27.00 27.36 -22.07
N ASP A 118 -26.34 28.44 -21.67
CA ASP A 118 -25.90 29.53 -22.55
C ASP A 118 -24.63 29.16 -23.36
N SER A 119 -24.00 28.00 -23.08
CA SER A 119 -22.80 27.55 -23.78
C SER A 119 -23.09 26.91 -25.14
N SER A 120 -22.08 26.94 -26.03
CA SER A 120 -22.20 26.35 -27.37
C SER A 120 -22.53 24.85 -27.30
N PRO A 121 -23.26 24.28 -28.29
CA PRO A 121 -23.57 22.85 -28.32
C PRO A 121 -22.34 21.96 -28.21
N ILE A 122 -21.21 22.38 -28.80
CA ILE A 122 -19.94 21.65 -28.74
C ILE A 122 -19.41 21.58 -27.29
N GLN A 123 -19.41 22.70 -26.56
CA GLN A 123 -18.92 22.73 -25.18
C GLN A 123 -19.80 21.90 -24.24
N ARG A 124 -21.12 21.95 -24.43
CA ARG A 124 -22.06 21.09 -23.69
C ARG A 124 -21.79 19.61 -23.94
N SER A 125 -21.60 19.21 -25.21
CA SER A 125 -21.28 17.81 -25.56
C SER A 125 -19.97 17.32 -24.93
N LEU A 126 -18.91 18.15 -24.93
CA LEU A 126 -17.65 17.82 -24.28
C LEU A 126 -17.80 17.70 -22.75
N PHE A 127 -18.59 18.58 -22.14
CA PHE A 127 -18.92 18.50 -20.72
C PHE A 127 -19.69 17.21 -20.37
N ASP A 128 -20.70 16.85 -21.16
CA ASP A 128 -21.48 15.63 -20.95
C ASP A 128 -20.62 14.37 -21.13
N ALA A 129 -19.64 14.40 -22.04
CA ALA A 129 -18.65 13.34 -22.18
C ALA A 129 -17.76 13.22 -20.93
N ALA A 130 -17.28 14.34 -20.39
CA ALA A 130 -16.53 14.37 -19.14
C ALA A 130 -17.36 13.84 -17.95
N LEU A 131 -18.61 14.29 -17.80
CA LEU A 131 -19.49 13.80 -16.74
C LEU A 131 -19.77 12.29 -16.86
N ARG A 132 -19.97 11.77 -18.07
CA ARG A 132 -20.11 10.32 -18.30
C ARG A 132 -18.85 9.53 -17.93
N SER A 133 -17.66 10.06 -18.23
CA SER A 133 -16.40 9.38 -17.91
C SER A 133 -16.18 9.18 -16.40
N ILE A 134 -16.68 10.09 -15.55
CA ILE A 134 -16.64 9.92 -14.08
C ILE A 134 -17.40 8.65 -13.66
N ARG A 135 -18.56 8.39 -14.26
CA ARG A 135 -19.36 7.20 -13.95
C ARG A 135 -18.60 5.91 -14.25
N ASN A 136 -17.75 5.90 -15.27
CA ASN A 136 -16.91 4.75 -15.60
C ASN A 136 -15.81 4.52 -14.54
N VAL A 137 -15.23 5.59 -14.00
CA VAL A 137 -14.26 5.50 -12.89
C VAL A 137 -14.95 4.97 -11.63
N VAL A 138 -16.12 5.51 -11.29
CA VAL A 138 -16.95 5.03 -10.18
C VAL A 138 -17.30 3.55 -10.35
N ALA A 139 -17.55 3.11 -11.58
CA ALA A 139 -17.92 1.74 -11.85
C ALA A 139 -16.78 0.73 -11.63
N THR A 140 -15.52 1.19 -11.69
CA THR A 140 -14.33 0.32 -11.81
C THR A 140 -13.40 0.36 -10.60
N TYR A 141 -13.51 1.33 -9.69
CA TYR A 141 -12.55 1.43 -8.58
C TYR A 141 -12.66 0.30 -7.56
N GLY A 142 -13.84 -0.31 -7.37
CA GLY A 142 -14.12 -1.17 -6.22
C GLY A 142 -13.16 -2.35 -6.09
N VAL A 143 -13.03 -3.15 -7.15
CA VAL A 143 -12.12 -4.30 -7.19
C VAL A 143 -10.66 -3.86 -7.04
N CYS A 144 -10.25 -2.80 -7.76
CA CYS A 144 -8.88 -2.28 -7.65
C CYS A 144 -8.55 -1.85 -6.22
N PHE A 145 -9.42 -1.07 -5.56
CA PHE A 145 -9.16 -0.56 -4.21
C PHE A 145 -9.15 -1.66 -3.15
N ASP A 146 -10.01 -2.68 -3.28
CA ASP A 146 -9.96 -3.88 -2.45
C ASP A 146 -8.59 -4.59 -2.59
N THR A 147 -8.08 -4.77 -3.82
CA THR A 147 -6.74 -5.37 -4.05
C THR A 147 -5.59 -4.50 -3.53
N LEU A 148 -5.70 -3.18 -3.60
CA LEU A 148 -4.73 -2.28 -2.95
C LEU A 148 -4.75 -2.46 -1.43
N LEU A 149 -5.92 -2.72 -0.83
CA LEU A 149 -6.03 -3.04 0.59
C LEU A 149 -5.48 -4.43 0.94
N GLU A 150 -5.61 -5.43 0.05
CA GLU A 150 -4.92 -6.72 0.19
C GLU A 150 -3.39 -6.49 0.24
N TYR A 151 -2.84 -5.72 -0.71
CA TYR A 151 -1.42 -5.36 -0.71
C TYR A 151 -0.99 -4.70 0.61
N VAL A 152 -1.77 -3.72 1.08
CA VAL A 152 -1.51 -3.04 2.36
C VAL A 152 -1.51 -4.03 3.52
N ALA A 153 -2.47 -4.95 3.58
CA ALA A 153 -2.54 -5.98 4.62
C ALA A 153 -1.30 -6.88 4.62
N GLY A 154 -0.83 -7.33 3.45
CA GLY A 154 0.39 -8.13 3.37
C GLY A 154 1.63 -7.34 3.78
N MET A 155 1.74 -6.07 3.39
CA MET A 155 2.83 -5.19 3.84
C MET A 155 2.80 -4.91 5.34
N LEU A 156 1.62 -4.90 5.98
CA LEU A 156 1.52 -4.84 7.43
C LEU A 156 1.99 -6.15 8.07
N CYS A 157 1.59 -7.30 7.54
CA CYS A 157 2.08 -8.60 8.03
C CYS A 157 3.58 -8.84 7.76
N PHE A 158 4.20 -8.11 6.83
CA PHE A 158 5.65 -8.12 6.63
C PHE A 158 6.43 -7.63 7.87
N SER A 159 5.81 -6.86 8.77
CA SER A 159 6.42 -6.53 10.07
C SER A 159 6.67 -7.75 10.97
N CYS A 160 6.01 -8.88 10.71
CA CYS A 160 6.17 -10.11 11.48
C CYS A 160 7.32 -10.98 10.99
N GLN A 161 7.94 -10.65 9.85
CA GLN A 161 8.93 -11.48 9.17
C GLN A 161 10.34 -11.32 9.80
N PRO A 162 10.87 -12.37 10.47
CA PRO A 162 12.18 -12.29 11.12
C PRO A 162 13.37 -12.26 10.16
N HIS A 163 13.21 -12.74 8.92
CA HIS A 163 14.34 -12.80 7.96
C HIS A 163 14.25 -11.72 6.89
N TRP A 164 13.77 -10.52 7.21
CA TRP A 164 13.46 -9.47 6.23
C TRP A 164 14.65 -8.95 5.40
N HIS A 165 15.89 -9.07 5.88
CA HIS A 165 17.07 -8.44 5.27
C HIS A 165 17.28 -8.79 3.78
N HIS A 166 16.92 -10.00 3.35
CA HIS A 166 17.10 -10.42 1.95
C HIS A 166 16.00 -9.90 1.02
N GLN A 167 14.92 -9.36 1.59
CA GLN A 167 13.71 -8.90 0.91
C GLN A 167 13.69 -7.38 0.72
N VAL A 168 14.73 -6.68 1.21
CA VAL A 168 14.87 -5.24 1.09
C VAL A 168 16.28 -4.87 0.63
N LEU A 169 16.43 -3.67 0.08
CA LEU A 169 17.71 -3.01 -0.12
C LEU A 169 17.87 -1.94 0.96
N LEU A 170 18.95 -2.03 1.73
CA LEU A 170 19.30 -1.04 2.74
C LEU A 170 20.23 0.03 2.16
N SER A 171 20.26 1.16 2.84
CA SER A 171 21.30 2.20 2.70
C SER A 171 22.65 1.67 3.20
N GLU A 172 23.73 2.36 2.82
CA GLU A 172 25.11 1.97 3.19
C GLU A 172 25.31 1.89 4.71
N ASP A 173 24.63 2.74 5.48
CA ASP A 173 24.67 2.75 6.94
C ASP A 173 23.65 1.81 7.60
N HIS A 174 22.91 1.02 6.80
CA HIS A 174 21.84 0.12 7.23
C HIS A 174 20.69 0.80 7.99
N SER A 175 20.61 2.13 8.01
CA SER A 175 19.63 2.86 8.82
C SER A 175 18.26 2.97 8.16
N ARG A 176 18.18 2.81 6.83
CA ARG A 176 16.97 3.00 6.03
C ARG A 176 16.83 1.95 4.95
N VAL A 177 15.61 1.51 4.71
CA VAL A 177 15.23 0.73 3.53
C VAL A 177 15.03 1.67 2.34
N LEU A 178 15.81 1.43 1.28
CA LEU A 178 15.75 2.15 0.01
C LEU A 178 14.73 1.52 -0.95
N LEU A 179 14.67 0.19 -1.00
CA LEU A 179 13.82 -0.54 -1.94
C LEU A 179 13.24 -1.80 -1.30
N LEU A 180 11.97 -2.07 -1.56
CA LEU A 180 11.34 -3.36 -1.27
C LEU A 180 11.45 -4.29 -2.48
N ARG A 181 11.84 -5.55 -2.26
CA ARG A 181 11.90 -6.56 -3.32
C ARG A 181 10.56 -7.29 -3.40
N ILE A 182 9.61 -6.66 -4.09
CA ILE A 182 8.27 -7.20 -4.32
C ILE A 182 8.29 -8.24 -5.44
N GLU A 183 7.55 -9.33 -5.27
CA GLU A 183 7.37 -10.36 -6.29
C GLU A 183 6.60 -9.81 -7.51
N GLU A 184 7.01 -10.19 -8.72
CA GLU A 184 6.36 -9.72 -9.95
C GLU A 184 4.90 -10.17 -10.03
N SER A 185 4.55 -11.34 -9.48
CA SER A 185 3.17 -11.84 -9.40
C SER A 185 2.24 -10.85 -8.69
N SER A 186 2.68 -10.26 -7.57
CA SER A 186 1.91 -9.24 -6.84
C SER A 186 1.68 -7.98 -7.67
N ASN A 187 2.67 -7.56 -8.47
CA ASN A 187 2.52 -6.40 -9.35
C ASN A 187 1.61 -6.69 -10.55
N ASN A 188 1.68 -7.90 -11.09
CA ASN A 188 0.78 -8.34 -12.17
C ASN A 188 -0.66 -8.37 -11.66
N GLU A 189 -0.87 -8.93 -10.48
CA GLU A 189 -2.21 -9.09 -9.92
C GLU A 189 -2.84 -7.75 -9.50
N LEU A 190 -2.04 -6.82 -8.98
CA LEU A 190 -2.46 -5.43 -8.79
C LEU A 190 -2.91 -4.81 -10.11
N TRP A 191 -2.14 -5.00 -11.18
CA TRP A 191 -2.45 -4.43 -12.49
C TRP A 191 -3.70 -5.07 -13.10
N ASP A 192 -3.84 -6.39 -13.02
CA ASP A 192 -4.98 -7.11 -13.57
C ASP A 192 -6.30 -6.57 -12.98
N HIS A 193 -6.32 -6.28 -11.67
CA HIS A 193 -7.47 -5.70 -10.98
C HIS A 193 -7.64 -4.19 -11.17
N CYS A 194 -6.59 -3.45 -11.53
CA CYS A 194 -6.62 -1.99 -11.67
C CYS A 194 -6.60 -1.48 -13.12
N SER A 195 -6.39 -2.34 -14.12
CA SER A 195 -6.30 -1.95 -15.53
C SER A 195 -7.58 -1.31 -16.09
N ALA A 196 -8.76 -1.76 -15.63
CA ALA A 196 -10.04 -1.16 -15.99
C ALA A 196 -10.20 0.25 -15.40
N LEU A 197 -9.79 0.43 -14.13
CA LEU A 197 -9.76 1.74 -13.48
C LEU A 197 -8.79 2.68 -14.19
N SER A 198 -7.60 2.19 -14.54
CA SER A 198 -6.60 2.94 -15.32
C SER A 198 -7.20 3.48 -16.63
N SER A 199 -7.83 2.62 -17.42
CA SER A 199 -8.45 3.00 -18.70
C SER A 199 -9.54 4.06 -18.50
N ALA A 200 -10.39 3.89 -17.47
CA ALA A 200 -11.45 4.85 -17.15
C ALA A 200 -10.88 6.19 -16.65
N ALA A 201 -9.83 6.15 -15.84
CA ALA A 201 -9.17 7.33 -15.29
C ALA A 201 -8.45 8.15 -16.37
N TRP A 202 -7.79 7.47 -17.31
CA TRP A 202 -7.15 8.12 -18.46
C TRP A 202 -8.17 8.82 -19.35
N GLU A 203 -9.30 8.15 -19.64
CA GLU A 203 -10.40 8.76 -20.38
C GLU A 203 -10.99 9.96 -19.61
N LEU A 204 -11.18 9.85 -18.30
CA LEU A 204 -11.64 10.97 -17.47
C LEU A 204 -10.72 12.18 -17.57
N ASP A 205 -9.41 11.98 -17.41
CA ASP A 205 -8.43 13.05 -17.51
C ASP A 205 -8.51 13.73 -18.88
N HIS A 206 -8.51 12.95 -19.96
CA HIS A 206 -8.62 13.48 -21.32
C HIS A 206 -9.91 14.29 -21.52
N ARG A 207 -11.06 13.79 -21.07
CA ARG A 207 -12.35 14.49 -21.21
C ARG A 207 -12.45 15.76 -20.37
N ILE A 208 -11.88 15.78 -19.18
CA ILE A 208 -11.77 17.01 -18.37
C ILE A 208 -10.88 18.02 -19.10
N GLN A 209 -9.78 17.58 -19.71
CA GLN A 209 -8.89 18.48 -20.46
C GLN A 209 -9.54 19.07 -21.72
N ASP A 210 -10.43 18.35 -22.39
CA ASP A 210 -11.15 18.84 -23.58
C ASP A 210 -12.26 19.85 -23.23
N SER A 211 -12.86 19.76 -22.04
CA SER A 211 -14.02 20.58 -21.66
C SER A 211 -13.63 21.84 -20.89
N MET A 212 -13.81 23.01 -21.51
CA MET A 212 -13.61 24.30 -20.81
C MET A 212 -14.63 24.51 -19.69
N LEU A 213 -15.82 23.90 -19.80
CA LEU A 213 -16.85 23.94 -18.77
C LEU A 213 -16.47 23.09 -17.55
N ALA A 214 -15.91 21.90 -17.76
CA ALA A 214 -15.45 21.04 -16.65
C ALA A 214 -14.34 21.74 -15.84
N LYS A 215 -13.45 22.49 -16.52
CA LYS A 215 -12.40 23.28 -15.88
C LYS A 215 -12.90 24.49 -15.07
N ARG A 216 -14.19 24.87 -15.18
CA ARG A 216 -14.79 25.94 -14.37
C ARG A 216 -15.30 25.45 -13.01
N ILE A 217 -15.38 24.14 -12.82
CA ILE A 217 -15.77 23.56 -11.54
C ILE A 217 -14.68 23.86 -10.52
N ALA A 218 -15.07 24.43 -9.37
CA ALA A 218 -14.12 24.91 -8.38
C ALA A 218 -13.37 23.78 -7.65
N SER A 219 -14.01 22.60 -7.51
CA SER A 219 -13.39 21.44 -6.89
C SER A 219 -12.37 20.78 -7.81
N SER A 220 -11.26 20.31 -7.24
CA SER A 220 -10.28 19.51 -7.97
C SER A 220 -10.78 18.08 -8.15
N TYR A 221 -10.61 17.52 -9.35
CA TYR A 221 -10.80 16.09 -9.56
C TYR A 221 -9.65 15.28 -8.94
N VAL A 222 -9.91 14.00 -8.69
CA VAL A 222 -8.94 13.09 -8.07
C VAL A 222 -7.84 12.73 -9.06
N ASP A 223 -6.59 12.93 -8.67
CA ASP A 223 -5.43 12.47 -9.43
C ASP A 223 -5.30 10.93 -9.34
N PHE A 224 -5.39 10.29 -10.52
CA PHE A 224 -5.28 8.86 -10.74
C PHE A 224 -4.03 8.47 -11.55
N ARG A 225 -3.07 9.38 -11.77
CA ARG A 225 -1.87 9.10 -12.59
C ARG A 225 -1.00 7.96 -12.07
N MET A 226 -1.15 7.57 -10.80
CA MET A 226 -0.50 6.36 -10.29
C MET A 226 -1.01 5.07 -10.94
N PHE A 227 -2.15 5.11 -11.62
CA PHE A 227 -2.72 4.00 -12.37
C PHE A 227 -2.44 4.06 -13.88
N ASP A 228 -1.69 5.04 -14.40
CA ASP A 228 -1.46 5.17 -15.86
C ASP A 228 -0.92 3.88 -16.49
N ASP A 229 -0.04 3.18 -15.77
CA ASP A 229 0.56 1.92 -16.21
C ASP A 229 0.97 1.03 -15.03
N ARG A 230 1.25 -0.25 -15.32
CA ARG A 230 1.69 -1.26 -14.34
C ARG A 230 2.92 -0.83 -13.55
N ILE A 231 3.88 -0.14 -14.19
CA ILE A 231 5.15 0.24 -13.55
C ILE A 231 4.88 1.35 -12.53
N ARG A 232 4.09 2.37 -12.89
CA ARG A 232 3.70 3.46 -11.98
C ARG A 232 2.90 2.96 -10.80
N LEU A 233 1.97 2.02 -11.02
CA LEU A 233 1.21 1.40 -9.95
C LEU A 233 2.13 0.63 -8.99
N ALA A 234 3.03 -0.18 -9.53
CA ALA A 234 4.00 -0.93 -8.73
C ALA A 234 4.94 0.01 -7.94
N GLN A 235 5.44 1.07 -8.55
CA GLN A 235 6.29 2.08 -7.89
C GLN A 235 5.53 2.83 -6.79
N TYR A 236 4.28 3.20 -7.06
CA TYR A 236 3.42 3.82 -6.07
C TYR A 236 3.19 2.90 -4.87
N MET A 237 2.85 1.63 -5.11
CA MET A 237 2.59 0.67 -4.03
C MET A 237 3.85 0.28 -3.26
N GLU A 238 5.01 0.19 -3.93
CA GLU A 238 6.30 0.02 -3.26
C GLU A 238 6.60 1.21 -2.33
N SER A 239 6.33 2.43 -2.79
CA SER A 239 6.45 3.63 -1.96
C SER A 239 5.50 3.61 -0.76
N VAL A 240 4.24 3.22 -0.97
CA VAL A 240 3.25 2.99 0.10
C VAL A 240 3.77 1.96 1.11
N GLY A 241 4.33 0.84 0.65
CA GLY A 241 4.90 -0.21 1.49
C GLY A 241 6.02 0.30 2.40
N ARG A 242 6.86 1.23 1.92
CA ARG A 242 7.92 1.84 2.74
C ARG A 242 7.41 2.77 3.83
N ILE A 243 6.18 3.26 3.69
CA ILE A 243 5.56 4.21 4.63
C ILE A 243 4.34 3.62 5.36
N ILE A 244 4.13 2.31 5.27
CA ILE A 244 2.84 1.68 5.58
C ILE A 244 2.40 1.85 7.05
N MET A 245 3.34 1.89 7.99
CA MET A 245 3.09 2.09 9.42
C MET A 245 3.62 3.44 9.95
N ARG A 246 3.90 4.39 9.05
CA ARG A 246 4.34 5.73 9.41
C ARG A 246 3.13 6.56 9.83
N GLY A 247 2.90 6.65 11.14
CA GLY A 247 1.80 7.44 11.70
C GLY A 247 2.05 8.96 11.61
N ALA A 248 1.03 9.76 11.96
CA ALA A 248 1.13 11.22 12.01
C ALA A 248 2.29 11.73 12.89
N ASN A 249 2.70 10.94 13.88
CA ASN A 249 3.79 11.26 14.79
C ASN A 249 5.20 11.15 14.17
N GLU A 250 5.37 10.57 12.99
CA GLU A 250 6.69 10.51 12.33
C GLU A 250 7.16 11.89 11.84
N HIS A 251 6.23 12.82 11.58
CA HIS A 251 6.58 14.22 11.33
C HIS A 251 7.35 14.85 12.50
N VAL A 252 7.26 14.28 13.71
CA VAL A 252 7.98 14.77 14.91
C VAL A 252 9.41 14.23 14.98
N ILE A 253 9.71 13.07 14.39
CA ILE A 253 11.06 12.46 14.43
C ILE A 253 12.00 13.12 13.40
N LYS A 254 11.49 13.89 12.43
CA LYS A 254 12.31 14.64 11.47
C LYS A 254 12.26 16.16 11.70
N LYS A 255 13.03 16.62 12.70
CA LYS A 255 13.76 17.90 12.60
C LYS A 255 15.24 17.63 12.29
N THR A 256 15.49 16.94 11.19
CA THR A 256 16.84 16.83 10.61
C THR A 256 16.75 17.39 9.19
N PRO A 257 17.62 18.34 8.80
CA PRO A 257 17.42 19.19 7.63
C PRO A 257 17.27 18.37 6.34
N ALA A 258 16.37 18.86 5.49
CA ALA A 258 15.98 18.27 4.23
C ALA A 258 17.19 17.85 3.38
N ILE A 259 17.36 16.54 3.21
CA ILE A 259 18.13 16.01 2.10
C ILE A 259 17.28 16.24 0.86
N THR A 260 17.70 17.22 0.09
CA THR A 260 17.10 17.67 -1.17
C THR A 260 16.90 16.50 -2.13
N GLU A 261 15.77 16.52 -2.82
CA GLU A 261 15.25 15.54 -3.77
C GLU A 261 16.20 15.26 -4.95
N ASN A 262 17.24 14.45 -4.74
CA ASN A 262 18.09 13.91 -5.80
C ASN A 262 17.93 12.38 -5.94
N VAL A 263 16.74 11.84 -5.69
CA VAL A 263 16.46 10.39 -5.82
C VAL A 263 16.22 9.97 -7.29
N SER A 264 16.06 10.92 -8.22
CA SER A 264 15.78 10.64 -9.64
C SER A 264 16.95 10.06 -10.46
N LYS A 265 18.08 9.68 -9.86
CA LYS A 265 19.25 9.13 -10.58
C LYS A 265 19.87 7.86 -10.00
N VAL A 266 19.17 7.14 -9.12
CA VAL A 266 19.56 5.74 -8.89
C VAL A 266 19.03 4.93 -10.06
N ALA A 267 19.83 4.85 -11.13
CA ALA A 267 19.60 3.95 -12.24
C ALA A 267 19.56 2.52 -11.68
N LEU A 268 18.36 2.01 -11.41
CA LEU A 268 18.14 0.60 -11.11
C LEU A 268 18.74 -0.20 -12.27
N PRO A 269 19.76 -1.05 -12.04
CA PRO A 269 20.25 -1.92 -13.08
C PRO A 269 19.12 -2.87 -13.44
N ARG A 270 18.45 -2.58 -14.56
CA ARG A 270 17.44 -3.43 -15.18
C ARG A 270 18.14 -4.66 -15.74
N ARG A 271 18.56 -5.58 -14.87
CA ARG A 271 19.01 -6.91 -15.28
C ARG A 271 17.78 -7.71 -15.69
N LEU A 272 17.40 -7.56 -16.95
CA LEU A 272 16.66 -8.59 -17.68
C LEU A 272 17.59 -9.80 -17.76
N SER A 273 17.45 -10.72 -16.81
CA SER A 273 18.14 -12.01 -16.86
C SER A 273 17.48 -12.81 -17.97
N ASP A 274 18.18 -12.97 -19.10
CA ASP A 274 17.75 -13.80 -20.21
C ASP A 274 17.75 -15.28 -19.77
N PRO A 275 16.60 -15.99 -19.74
CA PRO A 275 16.52 -17.32 -19.14
C PRO A 275 17.12 -18.45 -19.99
N ARG A 276 17.77 -18.15 -21.13
CA ARG A 276 17.87 -19.15 -22.21
C ARG A 276 19.14 -19.98 -22.33
N ASN A 277 20.16 -19.84 -21.48
CA ASN A 277 21.32 -20.72 -21.57
C ASN A 277 21.94 -21.03 -20.20
N GLY A 278 21.67 -22.22 -19.66
CA GLY A 278 22.29 -22.69 -18.42
C GLY A 278 21.89 -24.11 -18.05
N THR A 279 22.75 -25.06 -18.44
CA THR A 279 23.00 -26.42 -17.91
C THR A 279 22.24 -26.87 -16.63
N LYS A 280 21.69 -28.08 -16.71
CA LYS A 280 20.71 -28.70 -15.79
C LYS A 280 21.21 -29.14 -14.40
N ASP A 281 22.46 -28.95 -14.01
CA ASP A 281 23.04 -29.76 -12.92
C ASP A 281 23.37 -29.06 -11.58
N ASN A 282 22.76 -27.92 -11.22
CA ASN A 282 23.00 -27.27 -9.90
C ASN A 282 21.73 -26.74 -9.18
N GLN A 283 20.63 -27.51 -9.22
CA GLN A 283 19.34 -27.09 -8.64
C GLN A 283 19.21 -27.23 -7.11
N THR A 284 20.15 -27.85 -6.40
CA THR A 284 19.96 -28.18 -4.96
C THR A 284 20.39 -27.10 -3.96
N VAL A 285 21.10 -26.04 -4.39
CA VAL A 285 21.52 -24.93 -3.51
C VAL A 285 20.89 -23.58 -3.91
N GLN A 286 20.26 -23.50 -5.09
CA GLN A 286 19.42 -22.35 -5.49
C GLN A 286 18.01 -22.37 -4.87
N GLY A 287 17.65 -23.40 -4.09
CA GLY A 287 16.32 -23.59 -3.49
C GLY A 287 15.97 -22.62 -2.34
N GLN A 288 16.95 -21.91 -1.78
CA GLN A 288 16.69 -20.67 -1.04
C GLN A 288 16.69 -19.49 -2.01
N LEU A 289 15.79 -19.55 -3.00
CA LEU A 289 15.41 -18.37 -3.76
C LEU A 289 15.08 -17.30 -2.73
N ARG A 290 15.84 -16.21 -2.72
CA ARG A 290 15.64 -15.06 -1.84
C ARG A 290 14.16 -14.71 -1.90
N LYS A 291 13.41 -15.07 -0.85
CA LYS A 291 11.96 -15.00 -0.88
C LYS A 291 11.58 -13.55 -1.11
N LEU A 292 10.99 -13.24 -2.26
CA LEU A 292 10.48 -11.90 -2.52
C LEU A 292 9.27 -11.64 -1.61
N ILE A 293 8.89 -10.38 -1.43
CA ILE A 293 7.69 -10.02 -0.68
C ILE A 293 6.49 -10.24 -1.62
N SER A 294 5.48 -10.99 -1.17
CA SER A 294 4.28 -11.29 -1.96
C SER A 294 3.05 -10.64 -1.29
N PRO A 295 2.98 -9.30 -1.23
CA PRO A 295 2.05 -8.59 -0.36
C PRO A 295 0.58 -8.85 -0.68
N VAL A 296 0.20 -9.11 -1.93
CA VAL A 296 -1.20 -9.40 -2.24
C VAL A 296 -1.60 -10.79 -1.74
N GLU A 297 -0.75 -11.80 -1.98
CA GLU A 297 -0.98 -13.16 -1.49
C GLU A 297 -0.98 -13.23 0.04
N ASP A 298 0.00 -12.59 0.69
CA ASP A 298 0.08 -12.51 2.16
C ASP A 298 -1.11 -11.72 2.73
N GLY A 299 -1.57 -10.69 2.00
CA GLY A 299 -2.77 -9.92 2.33
C GLY A 299 -4.05 -10.75 2.31
N ARG A 300 -4.22 -11.65 1.34
CA ARG A 300 -5.38 -12.56 1.30
C ARG A 300 -5.38 -13.61 2.40
N LYS A 301 -4.19 -14.01 2.86
CA LYS A 301 -4.02 -14.94 3.99
C LYS A 301 -4.13 -14.25 5.35
N SER A 302 -4.23 -12.93 5.35
CA SER A 302 -4.39 -12.14 6.56
C SER A 302 -5.83 -12.18 7.07
N GLY A 303 -6.03 -11.75 8.32
CA GLY A 303 -7.35 -11.53 8.92
C GLY A 303 -7.91 -10.12 8.69
N PHE A 304 -7.31 -9.31 7.81
CA PHE A 304 -7.85 -7.99 7.48
C PHE A 304 -9.08 -8.10 6.56
N VAL A 305 -10.03 -7.18 6.72
CA VAL A 305 -11.25 -7.13 5.89
C VAL A 305 -11.08 -6.14 4.74
N PHE A 306 -10.86 -6.66 3.54
CA PHE A 306 -10.57 -5.88 2.33
C PHE A 306 -11.75 -5.71 1.37
N HIS A 307 -12.85 -6.45 1.49
CA HIS A 307 -14.09 -6.20 0.71
C HIS A 307 -14.87 -5.01 1.26
N VAL A 308 -14.41 -3.81 0.93
CA VAL A 308 -14.90 -2.56 1.50
C VAL A 308 -15.68 -1.75 0.48
N PHE A 309 -15.24 -1.80 -0.77
CA PHE A 309 -15.74 -0.93 -1.82
C PHE A 309 -16.85 -1.63 -2.62
N PRO A 310 -17.87 -0.89 -3.09
CA PRO A 310 -18.93 -1.47 -3.90
C PRO A 310 -18.34 -2.06 -5.18
N GLN A 311 -18.61 -3.34 -5.41
CA GLN A 311 -18.22 -4.02 -6.64
C GLN A 311 -19.41 -4.05 -7.58
N ASN A 312 -19.30 -3.39 -8.73
CA ASN A 312 -20.25 -3.63 -9.79
C ASN A 312 -19.96 -5.01 -10.39
N PRO A 313 -20.98 -5.85 -10.60
CA PRO A 313 -20.78 -7.11 -11.30
C PRO A 313 -20.24 -6.77 -12.70
N LEU A 314 -18.99 -7.19 -12.98
CA LEU A 314 -18.37 -6.94 -14.27
C LEU A 314 -19.25 -7.53 -15.37
N PRO A 315 -19.72 -6.72 -16.34
CA PRO A 315 -20.52 -7.23 -17.45
C PRO A 315 -19.65 -8.18 -18.27
N GLY A 316 -19.86 -9.49 -18.12
CA GLY A 316 -19.14 -10.53 -18.86
C GLY A 316 -18.27 -11.47 -18.02
N SER A 317 -18.19 -11.33 -16.69
CA SER A 317 -17.62 -12.40 -15.84
C SER A 317 -18.63 -13.54 -15.66
N GLY A 318 -19.02 -14.15 -16.77
CA GLY A 318 -19.82 -15.38 -16.84
C GLY A 318 -19.00 -16.64 -16.57
N ARG A 319 -17.98 -16.57 -15.70
CA ARG A 319 -17.24 -17.76 -15.25
C ARG A 319 -17.91 -18.32 -14.00
N HIS A 320 -18.62 -19.42 -14.20
CA HIS A 320 -19.00 -20.46 -13.23
C HIS A 320 -18.66 -20.13 -11.77
N ARG A 321 -19.53 -19.37 -11.09
CA ARG A 321 -19.65 -19.56 -9.65
C ARG A 321 -20.22 -20.94 -9.45
N HIS A 322 -19.38 -21.87 -9.01
CA HIS A 322 -19.82 -23.09 -8.35
C HIS A 322 -20.74 -22.63 -7.22
N LEU A 323 -22.06 -22.77 -7.42
CA LEU A 323 -23.05 -22.60 -6.38
C LEU A 323 -22.77 -23.67 -5.33
N SER A 324 -21.94 -23.34 -4.34
CA SER A 324 -22.07 -23.91 -3.00
C SER A 324 -23.39 -23.37 -2.44
N MET A 325 -24.48 -24.05 -2.83
CA MET A 325 -25.75 -24.00 -2.11
C MET A 325 -25.48 -24.48 -0.68
N LEU A 326 -25.18 -23.54 0.21
CA LEU A 326 -25.53 -23.70 1.61
C LEU A 326 -27.05 -23.67 1.68
N GLY A 327 -27.63 -24.83 2.00
CA GLY A 327 -29.03 -24.99 2.32
C GLY A 327 -29.41 -24.04 3.46
N GLY A 328 -30.05 -22.93 3.10
CA GLY A 328 -30.73 -22.04 4.02
C GLY A 328 -32.23 -22.32 3.95
N CYS A 329 -32.74 -22.95 5.00
CA CYS A 329 -34.13 -23.26 5.25
C CYS A 329 -35.11 -22.14 4.86
N LEU A 330 -36.14 -22.55 4.11
CA LEU A 330 -37.45 -21.92 4.08
C LEU A 330 -37.95 -21.66 5.51
N LEU A 331 -38.17 -20.40 5.89
CA LEU A 331 -39.15 -20.05 6.90
C LEU A 331 -40.01 -18.89 6.39
N LEU A 332 -41.13 -19.32 5.80
CA LEU A 332 -42.49 -18.78 5.92
C LEU A 332 -42.61 -17.42 6.63
N PHE A 333 -42.99 -16.39 5.86
CA PHE A 333 -43.84 -15.31 6.37
C PHE A 333 -45.21 -15.44 5.72
N GLN A 334 -46.15 -15.98 6.51
CA GLN A 334 -47.57 -16.02 6.22
C GLN A 334 -48.27 -15.14 7.26
N HIS A 335 -49.27 -14.39 6.82
CA HIS A 335 -50.28 -13.63 7.56
C HIS A 335 -49.94 -12.21 8.08
N PHE A 336 -50.61 -11.23 7.45
CA PHE A 336 -51.48 -10.29 8.16
C PHE A 336 -52.73 -10.01 7.31
N VAL A 337 -53.88 -10.51 7.78
CA VAL A 337 -55.18 -9.80 7.85
C VAL A 337 -55.60 -9.90 9.31
#